data_AF-A0A2G9P834-F1
#
_entry.id   AF-A0A2G9P834-F1
#
_cell.length_a   1.000
_cell.length_b   1.000
_cell.length_c   1.000
_cell.angle_alpha   90.00
_cell.angle_beta   90.00
_cell.angle_gamma   90.00
#
_symmetry.space_group_name_H-M   'P 1'
#
loop_
_entity.id
_entity.type
_entity.pdbx_description
1 polymer ?
#
loop_
_entity_poly.entity_id
_entity_poly.type
_entity_poly.pdbx_seq_one_letter_code
_entity_poly.pdbx_strand_id
1 'polypeptide(L)'
;MILKTKVFELMQLLKKKKKAEIEEISKELNWEKEKVELSAKVLEKTGLINVIYPANVLSKPFIRLEKEPEEKIDVPEKLGKNLSEYELTADTNKGKVKIIQREKAGRPFYFLEYDKVDSATKAFMEEIKEEIAQKISIEGNGIQEKELREQFIKNVNSTLLNYFPKDQEKITEKLAGILLHEMYGMGKLELLMKDNLLEEIAINSSLNPIAVYHREYGWLKTNILVEQENLIENYASQIARKVGREITNLNPILDAHLMTGDRVNATLSPISSSGNTITIRKFSRKPWTITDFITPEKHTMNSEMAAFLWMAIHYEMNLMVAGSTASGKTSALNTLCAMIPSYHRIITIEDVRELTLPDYLKWNWIPLTTRNPNPEGLGQISMFDLMMSSLRMRPDRIILGEMRRREEAEVLFEAMHTGHSVYSTIHADSGHQLIRRLTEAPMEIPSLEIEALHLVLVQYRDRKTNRRRTMEISEIDTGMHEGSVGTNTIFRWSPRTDSWDKVNEPNKFYGELNLHTGLTEQEIEKDLDERKNILEWMTEKKYNTVNQVGEVMKNYYSDSGTVARAAEKKLNLDKI
;
A
#
# COMPACT_ATOMS: atom_id res chain seq x y z
N MET A 1 14.74 -20.82 6.70
CA MET A 1 15.46 -21.82 7.55
C MET A 1 14.40 -22.73 8.16
N ILE A 2 14.66 -24.02 8.41
CA ILE A 2 13.66 -24.88 9.08
C ILE A 2 13.70 -24.61 10.59
N LEU A 3 12.55 -24.33 11.19
CA LEU A 3 12.44 -24.18 12.65
C LEU A 3 12.69 -25.53 13.33
N LYS A 4 13.76 -25.62 14.11
CA LYS A 4 14.13 -26.82 14.87
C LYS A 4 13.29 -26.92 16.15
N THR A 5 12.04 -27.34 16.04
CA THR A 5 11.15 -27.54 17.18
C THR A 5 11.49 -28.82 17.94
N LYS A 6 11.06 -28.96 19.20
CA LYS A 6 11.19 -30.25 19.91
C LYS A 6 10.41 -31.38 19.24
N VAL A 7 9.31 -31.08 18.57
CA VAL A 7 8.56 -32.05 17.76
C VAL A 7 9.43 -32.56 16.59
N PHE A 8 10.14 -31.66 15.90
CA PHE A 8 11.09 -32.04 14.87
C PHE A 8 12.21 -32.93 15.44
N GLU A 9 12.83 -32.53 16.56
CA GLU A 9 13.89 -33.31 17.21
C GLU A 9 13.42 -34.69 17.68
N LEU A 10 12.19 -34.79 18.21
CA LEU A 10 11.53 -36.05 18.56
C LEU A 10 11.39 -36.96 17.35
N MET A 11 10.93 -36.44 16.22
CA MET A 11 10.78 -37.23 15.00
C MET A 11 12.13 -37.69 14.45
N GLN A 12 13.18 -36.87 14.52
CA GLN A 12 14.54 -37.29 14.14
C GLN A 12 15.07 -38.41 15.04
N LEU A 13 14.81 -38.32 16.36
CA LEU A 13 15.19 -39.35 17.32
C LEU A 13 14.46 -40.67 17.04
N LEU A 14 13.14 -40.61 16.83
CA LEU A 14 12.31 -41.77 16.52
C LEU A 14 12.62 -42.35 15.14
N LYS A 15 13.03 -41.54 14.17
CA LYS A 15 13.52 -42.04 12.87
C LYS A 15 14.77 -42.90 13.03
N LYS A 16 15.68 -42.52 13.95
CA LYS A 16 16.90 -43.28 14.24
C LYS A 16 16.64 -44.54 15.07
N LYS A 17 15.80 -44.47 16.10
CA LYS A 17 15.59 -45.55 17.08
C LYS A 17 14.35 -46.43 16.83
N LYS A 18 13.44 -46.01 15.94
CA LYS A 18 12.08 -46.57 15.67
C LYS A 18 11.11 -46.55 16.88
N LYS A 19 11.62 -46.68 18.10
CA LYS A 19 10.92 -46.47 19.37
C LYS A 19 11.87 -45.91 20.42
N ALA A 20 11.36 -45.14 21.38
CA ALA A 20 12.14 -44.65 22.52
C ALA A 20 11.24 -44.46 23.75
N GLU A 21 11.78 -44.70 24.95
CA GLU A 21 11.05 -44.49 26.20
C GLU A 21 10.82 -43.00 26.46
N ILE A 22 9.68 -42.61 27.05
CA ILE A 22 9.39 -41.18 27.32
C ILE A 22 10.48 -40.56 28.21
N GLU A 23 11.01 -41.32 29.17
CA GLU A 23 12.06 -40.84 30.08
C GLU A 23 13.42 -40.66 29.37
N GLU A 24 13.71 -41.49 28.37
CA GLU A 24 14.90 -41.37 27.53
C GLU A 24 14.80 -40.13 26.64
N ILE A 25 13.65 -39.94 26.00
CA ILE A 25 13.36 -38.75 25.18
C ILE A 25 13.48 -37.47 26.02
N SER A 26 12.92 -37.48 27.23
CA SER A 26 12.97 -36.35 28.15
C SER A 26 14.40 -35.92 28.46
N LYS A 27 15.30 -36.89 28.69
CA LYS A 27 16.72 -36.64 28.98
C LYS A 27 17.49 -36.20 27.72
N GLU A 28 17.33 -36.90 26.60
CA GLU A 28 18.08 -36.60 25.37
C GLU A 28 17.71 -35.26 24.74
N LEU A 29 16.42 -34.88 24.83
CA LEU A 29 15.93 -33.63 24.24
C LEU A 29 15.83 -32.49 25.25
N ASN A 30 16.21 -32.68 26.51
CA ASN A 30 15.99 -31.70 27.58
C ASN A 30 14.55 -31.18 27.61
N TRP A 31 13.58 -32.11 27.56
CA TRP A 31 12.15 -31.81 27.44
C TRP A 31 11.41 -32.44 28.63
N GLU A 32 10.72 -31.62 29.43
CA GLU A 32 9.96 -32.08 30.60
C GLU A 32 9.06 -33.28 30.25
N LYS A 33 9.14 -34.36 31.04
CA LYS A 33 8.47 -35.64 30.77
C LYS A 33 6.97 -35.47 30.49
N GLU A 34 6.28 -34.66 31.30
CA GLU A 34 4.86 -34.36 31.17
C GLU A 34 4.52 -33.72 29.81
N LYS A 35 5.39 -32.82 29.34
CA LYS A 35 5.23 -32.13 28.05
C LYS A 35 5.55 -33.01 26.85
N VAL A 36 6.53 -33.91 26.98
CA VAL A 36 6.80 -34.96 25.98
C VAL A 36 5.55 -35.82 25.80
N GLU A 37 4.95 -36.28 26.90
CA GLU A 37 3.76 -37.12 26.86
C GLU A 37 2.55 -36.39 26.26
N LEU A 38 2.33 -35.13 26.68
CA LEU A 38 1.26 -34.29 26.16
C LEU A 38 1.41 -34.06 24.65
N SER A 39 2.62 -33.71 24.19
CA SER A 39 2.89 -33.46 22.77
C SER A 39 2.81 -34.73 21.93
N ALA A 40 3.20 -35.87 22.51
CA ALA A 40 3.10 -37.16 21.85
C ALA A 40 1.63 -37.58 21.65
N LYS A 41 0.75 -37.32 22.63
CA LYS A 41 -0.70 -37.57 22.48
C LYS A 41 -1.32 -36.76 21.35
N VAL A 42 -0.86 -35.53 21.12
CA VAL A 42 -1.30 -34.71 19.97
C VAL A 42 -0.82 -35.33 18.65
N LEU A 43 0.47 -35.67 18.55
CA LEU A 43 1.05 -36.31 17.35
C LEU A 43 0.48 -37.71 17.06
N GLU A 44 0.04 -38.43 18.08
CA GLU A 44 -0.60 -39.73 17.93
C GLU A 44 -1.89 -39.63 17.12
N LYS A 45 -2.68 -38.57 17.32
CA LYS A 45 -3.91 -38.33 16.55
C LYS A 45 -3.65 -38.10 15.06
N THR A 46 -2.45 -37.62 14.69
CA THR A 46 -2.06 -37.45 13.29
C THR A 46 -1.61 -38.77 12.64
N GLY A 47 -1.53 -39.86 13.42
CA GLY A 47 -1.08 -41.18 12.96
C GLY A 47 0.42 -41.28 12.64
N LEU A 48 1.22 -40.28 13.03
CA LEU A 48 2.68 -40.30 12.81
C LEU A 48 3.39 -41.19 13.83
N ILE A 49 2.89 -41.20 15.07
CA ILE A 49 3.44 -41.97 16.18
C ILE A 49 2.33 -42.69 16.94
N ASN A 50 2.72 -43.56 17.86
CA ASN A 50 1.83 -44.28 18.78
C ASN A 50 2.44 -44.26 20.19
N VAL A 51 1.64 -43.90 21.19
CA VAL A 51 2.06 -43.80 22.60
C VAL A 51 1.56 -45.03 23.35
N ILE A 52 2.49 -45.90 23.74
CA ILE A 52 2.16 -47.20 24.32
C ILE A 52 2.40 -47.19 25.83
N TYR A 53 1.35 -47.49 26.60
CA TYR A 53 1.39 -47.73 28.04
C TYR A 53 1.33 -49.24 28.31
N PRO A 54 2.46 -49.88 28.64
CA PRO A 54 2.48 -51.33 28.88
C PRO A 54 1.60 -51.70 30.07
N ALA A 55 0.90 -52.84 29.99
CA ALA A 55 0.11 -53.37 31.10
C ALA A 55 0.97 -53.82 32.30
N ASN A 56 2.26 -54.07 32.07
CA ASN A 56 3.21 -54.40 33.12
C ASN A 56 3.69 -53.13 33.83
N VAL A 57 3.44 -53.03 35.14
CA VAL A 57 3.81 -51.89 36.00
C VAL A 57 5.31 -51.60 36.02
N LEU A 58 6.16 -52.58 35.69
CA LEU A 58 7.61 -52.42 35.60
C LEU A 58 8.09 -51.88 34.24
N SER A 59 7.24 -51.94 33.21
CA SER A 59 7.59 -51.48 31.86
C SER A 59 7.23 -50.01 31.70
N LYS A 60 8.20 -49.21 31.24
CA LYS A 60 8.01 -47.77 31.07
C LYS A 60 7.22 -47.44 29.80
N PRO A 61 6.40 -46.38 29.80
CA PRO A 61 5.75 -45.89 28.58
C PRO A 61 6.78 -45.51 27.51
N PHE A 62 6.49 -45.84 26.25
CA PHE A 62 7.36 -45.54 25.13
C PHE A 62 6.57 -45.06 23.90
N ILE A 63 7.26 -44.34 23.03
CA ILE A 63 6.70 -43.80 21.80
C ILE A 63 7.28 -44.59 20.63
N ARG A 64 6.43 -45.02 19.70
CA ARG A 64 6.82 -45.72 18.46
C ARG A 64 6.50 -44.85 17.25
N LEU A 65 7.41 -44.82 16.28
CA LEU A 65 7.16 -44.21 14.97
C LEU A 65 6.30 -45.15 14.12
N GLU A 66 5.14 -44.68 13.65
CA GLU A 66 4.26 -45.43 12.74
C GLU A 66 4.50 -45.04 11.28
N LYS A 67 4.58 -43.73 11.02
CA LYS A 67 4.73 -43.19 9.67
C LYS A 67 5.78 -42.09 9.65
N GLU A 68 6.68 -42.15 8.67
CA GLU A 68 7.59 -41.04 8.41
C GLU A 68 6.83 -39.88 7.76
N PRO A 69 7.01 -38.65 8.26
CA PRO A 69 6.39 -37.48 7.66
C PRO A 69 7.06 -37.22 6.29
N GLU A 70 6.26 -36.98 5.25
CA GLU A 70 6.79 -36.64 3.93
C GLU A 70 7.43 -35.24 3.99
N GLU A 71 8.74 -35.15 3.81
CA GLU A 71 9.44 -33.87 3.66
C GLU A 71 9.52 -33.50 2.18
N LYS A 72 8.67 -32.57 1.73
CA LYS A 72 8.88 -31.85 0.46
C LYS A 72 9.57 -30.53 0.76
N ILE A 73 10.87 -30.58 0.99
CA ILE A 73 11.67 -29.36 1.12
C ILE A 73 12.21 -29.02 -0.26
N ASP A 74 11.51 -28.14 -0.96
CA ASP A 74 12.01 -27.56 -2.20
C ASP A 74 13.22 -26.66 -1.85
N VAL A 75 14.41 -27.12 -2.18
CA VAL A 75 15.67 -26.37 -2.05
C VAL A 75 15.97 -25.80 -3.43
N PRO A 76 15.91 -24.47 -3.62
CA PRO A 76 16.19 -23.89 -4.92
C PRO A 76 17.63 -24.19 -5.33
N GLU A 77 17.82 -24.61 -6.59
CA GLU A 77 19.13 -24.60 -7.25
C GLU A 77 19.79 -23.22 -7.19
N LYS A 78 21.12 -23.21 -7.32
CA LYS A 78 22.02 -22.04 -7.28
C LYS A 78 21.29 -20.73 -7.61
N LEU A 79 21.04 -19.97 -6.55
CA LEU A 79 20.49 -18.63 -6.64
C LEU A 79 21.49 -17.81 -7.49
N GLY A 80 21.01 -17.23 -8.60
CA GLY A 80 21.82 -16.44 -9.51
C GLY A 80 22.39 -15.17 -8.84
N LYS A 81 22.75 -14.16 -9.64
CA LYS A 81 23.31 -12.92 -9.10
C LYS A 81 22.27 -12.18 -8.25
N ASN A 82 22.61 -11.89 -7.00
CA ASN A 82 21.77 -11.06 -6.12
C ASN A 82 21.85 -9.59 -6.56
N LEU A 83 20.70 -8.96 -6.81
CA LEU A 83 20.58 -7.56 -7.19
C LEU A 83 20.23 -6.67 -5.99
N SER A 84 19.42 -7.17 -5.07
CA SER A 84 18.93 -6.43 -3.90
C SER A 84 18.50 -7.40 -2.81
N GLU A 85 18.75 -7.04 -1.55
CA GLU A 85 18.43 -7.86 -0.38
C GLU A 85 17.99 -6.99 0.79
N TYR A 86 16.88 -7.37 1.43
CA TYR A 86 16.32 -6.65 2.57
C TYR A 86 15.49 -7.58 3.45
N GLU A 87 15.21 -7.14 4.67
CA GLU A 87 14.41 -7.89 5.65
C GLU A 87 13.01 -7.30 5.78
N LEU A 88 12.05 -8.18 6.07
CA LEU A 88 10.65 -7.89 6.31
C LEU A 88 10.24 -8.51 7.64
N THR A 89 9.28 -7.90 8.32
CA THR A 89 8.67 -8.47 9.54
C THR A 89 7.16 -8.33 9.46
N ALA A 90 6.47 -9.46 9.61
CA ALA A 90 5.02 -9.55 9.74
C ALA A 90 4.69 -10.16 11.10
N ASP A 91 4.23 -9.32 12.02
CA ASP A 91 3.99 -9.68 13.42
C ASP A 91 5.28 -10.26 14.05
N THR A 92 5.31 -11.52 14.48
CA THR A 92 6.51 -12.16 15.04
C THR A 92 7.40 -12.84 13.99
N ASN A 93 6.93 -12.94 12.75
CA ASN A 93 7.62 -13.67 11.68
C ASN A 93 8.50 -12.74 10.85
N LYS A 94 9.76 -13.15 10.66
CA LYS A 94 10.73 -12.44 9.81
C LYS A 94 10.87 -13.14 8.46
N GLY A 95 11.00 -12.34 7.41
CA GLY A 95 11.34 -12.79 6.06
C GLY A 95 12.54 -12.02 5.53
N LYS A 96 13.37 -12.67 4.71
CA LYS A 96 14.46 -12.03 3.98
C LYS A 96 14.16 -12.13 2.49
N VAL A 97 14.08 -10.98 1.83
CA VAL A 97 13.84 -10.88 0.40
C VAL A 97 15.17 -10.78 -0.32
N LYS A 98 15.30 -11.52 -1.42
CA LYS A 98 16.40 -11.43 -2.37
C LYS A 98 15.83 -11.28 -3.78
N ILE A 99 16.24 -10.25 -4.49
CA ILE A 99 15.95 -10.08 -5.92
C ILE A 99 17.10 -10.69 -6.71
N ILE A 100 16.80 -11.74 -7.48
CA ILE A 100 17.83 -12.61 -8.05
C ILE A 100 17.74 -12.61 -9.57
N GLN A 101 18.83 -12.24 -10.24
CA GLN A 101 18.97 -12.37 -11.68
C GLN A 101 19.57 -13.74 -12.04
N ARG A 102 18.81 -14.57 -12.75
CA ARG A 102 19.31 -15.83 -13.33
C ARG A 102 19.86 -15.56 -14.73
N GLU A 103 20.96 -16.23 -15.10
CA GLU A 103 21.69 -15.97 -16.36
C GLU A 103 20.83 -16.11 -17.62
N LYS A 104 19.84 -17.01 -17.62
CA LYS A 104 18.95 -17.26 -18.77
C LYS A 104 17.55 -16.65 -18.65
N ALA A 105 17.25 -15.93 -17.57
CA ALA A 105 15.93 -15.36 -17.35
C ALA A 105 15.86 -13.91 -17.85
N GLY A 106 14.83 -13.58 -18.65
CA GLY A 106 14.61 -12.20 -19.14
C GLY A 106 14.22 -11.19 -18.06
N ARG A 107 13.87 -11.65 -16.85
CA ARG A 107 13.51 -10.83 -15.69
C ARG A 107 14.10 -11.42 -14.39
N PRO A 108 14.38 -10.57 -13.38
CA PRO A 108 14.74 -11.05 -12.04
C PRO A 108 13.63 -11.87 -11.39
N PHE A 109 13.98 -12.58 -10.32
CA PHE A 109 13.09 -13.41 -9.52
C PHE A 109 13.00 -12.85 -8.09
N TYR A 110 11.80 -12.81 -7.50
CA TYR A 110 11.59 -12.39 -6.12
C TYR A 110 11.67 -13.62 -5.20
N PHE A 111 12.71 -13.73 -4.40
CA PHE A 111 12.91 -14.86 -3.51
C PHE A 111 12.70 -14.45 -2.06
N LEU A 112 11.65 -14.97 -1.44
CA LEU A 112 11.35 -14.79 -0.03
C LEU A 112 11.87 -15.99 0.77
N GLU A 113 12.90 -15.77 1.56
CA GLU A 113 13.34 -16.67 2.61
C GLU A 113 12.53 -16.41 3.87
N TYR A 114 11.87 -17.42 4.39
CA TYR A 114 11.13 -17.36 5.63
C TYR A 114 11.36 -18.62 6.46
N ASP A 115 10.90 -18.58 7.69
CA ASP A 115 10.94 -19.72 8.59
C ASP A 115 9.96 -20.80 8.10
N LYS A 116 10.53 -21.94 7.72
CA LYS A 116 9.75 -23.11 7.27
C LYS A 116 9.48 -23.99 8.49
N VAL A 117 8.26 -24.50 8.57
CA VAL A 117 7.85 -25.51 9.56
C VAL A 117 7.98 -26.88 8.89
N ASP A 118 8.58 -27.85 9.57
CA ASP A 118 8.66 -29.23 9.08
C ASP A 118 7.28 -29.90 9.09
N SER A 119 7.14 -31.00 8.36
CA SER A 119 5.85 -31.67 8.19
C SER A 119 5.27 -32.24 9.48
N ALA A 120 6.09 -32.67 10.44
CA ALA A 120 5.59 -33.18 11.72
C ALA A 120 5.11 -32.04 12.63
N THR A 121 5.87 -30.96 12.75
CA THR A 121 5.42 -29.77 13.48
C THR A 121 4.17 -29.17 12.82
N LYS A 122 4.07 -29.18 11.48
CA LYS A 122 2.87 -28.71 10.78
C LYS A 122 1.65 -29.57 11.14
N ALA A 123 1.78 -30.91 11.12
CA ALA A 123 0.71 -31.81 11.52
C ALA A 123 0.28 -31.60 12.98
N PHE A 124 1.25 -31.42 13.89
CA PHE A 124 0.99 -31.08 15.28
C PHE A 124 0.22 -29.76 15.42
N MET A 125 0.60 -28.72 14.66
CA MET A 125 -0.08 -27.44 14.67
C MET A 125 -1.53 -27.56 14.17
N GLU A 126 -1.80 -28.32 13.10
CA GLU A 126 -3.16 -28.54 12.61
C GLU A 126 -4.07 -29.17 13.67
N GLU A 127 -3.58 -30.16 14.43
CA GLU A 127 -4.35 -30.78 15.50
C GLU A 127 -4.66 -29.80 16.65
N ILE A 128 -3.74 -28.88 16.95
CA ILE A 128 -3.94 -27.88 18.00
C ILE A 128 -4.83 -26.72 17.53
N LYS A 129 -5.02 -26.50 16.22
CA LYS A 129 -5.89 -25.43 15.72
C LYS A 129 -7.32 -25.54 16.26
N GLU A 130 -7.86 -26.75 16.43
CA GLU A 130 -9.19 -26.95 17.01
C GLU A 130 -9.24 -26.52 18.48
N GLU A 131 -8.24 -26.89 19.28
CA GLU A 131 -8.12 -26.47 20.69
C GLU A 131 -8.01 -24.93 20.79
N ILE A 132 -7.19 -24.34 19.93
CA ILE A 132 -7.03 -22.88 19.85
C ILE A 132 -8.34 -22.21 19.46
N ALA A 133 -9.03 -22.71 18.43
CA ALA A 133 -10.30 -22.14 17.97
C ALA A 133 -11.38 -22.16 19.06
N GLN A 134 -11.43 -23.20 19.89
CA GLN A 134 -12.38 -23.28 21.02
C GLN A 134 -12.07 -22.26 22.12
N LYS A 135 -10.79 -22.03 22.43
CA LYS A 135 -10.37 -21.04 23.45
C LYS A 135 -10.53 -19.60 22.98
N ILE A 136 -10.46 -19.36 21.67
CA ILE A 136 -10.62 -18.04 21.07
C ILE A 136 -12.11 -17.81 20.79
N SER A 137 -12.88 -17.62 21.86
CA SER A 137 -14.20 -16.98 21.76
C SER A 137 -13.95 -15.52 21.41
N ILE A 138 -14.15 -15.13 20.15
CA ILE A 138 -13.91 -13.76 19.69
C ILE A 138 -15.00 -12.85 20.29
N GLU A 139 -14.75 -12.30 21.48
CA GLU A 139 -15.44 -11.10 21.97
C GLU A 139 -14.98 -9.91 21.12
N GLY A 140 -15.59 -9.76 19.94
CA GLY A 140 -15.10 -8.88 18.87
C GLY A 140 -15.92 -7.62 18.63
N ASN A 141 -16.71 -7.15 19.59
CA ASN A 141 -17.42 -5.88 19.42
C ASN A 141 -16.57 -4.71 19.93
N GLY A 142 -15.80 -4.09 19.03
CA GLY A 142 -15.18 -2.78 19.25
C GLY A 142 -13.66 -2.75 19.50
N ILE A 143 -12.97 -3.90 19.51
CA ILE A 143 -11.51 -3.97 19.69
C ILE A 143 -10.80 -3.69 18.35
N GLN A 144 -9.71 -2.90 18.37
CA GLN A 144 -8.90 -2.63 17.18
C GLN A 144 -8.19 -3.92 16.68
N GLU A 145 -8.10 -4.12 15.35
CA GLU A 145 -7.50 -5.33 14.74
C GLU A 145 -6.08 -5.63 15.26
N LYS A 146 -5.29 -4.59 15.53
CA LYS A 146 -3.93 -4.74 16.07
C LYS A 146 -3.94 -5.42 17.45
N GLU A 147 -4.84 -4.98 18.33
CA GLU A 147 -4.95 -5.52 19.69
C GLU A 147 -5.46 -6.96 19.68
N LEU A 148 -6.41 -7.28 18.78
CA LEU A 148 -6.87 -8.66 18.56
C LEU A 148 -5.73 -9.60 18.15
N ARG A 149 -4.87 -9.15 17.22
CA ARG A 149 -3.70 -9.92 16.78
C ARG A 149 -2.69 -10.15 17.91
N GLU A 150 -2.42 -9.12 18.71
CA GLU A 150 -1.51 -9.21 19.86
C GLU A 150 -2.05 -10.18 20.93
N GLN A 151 -3.34 -10.10 21.24
CA GLN A 151 -4.02 -11.02 22.16
C GLN A 151 -3.99 -12.47 21.64
N PHE A 152 -4.25 -12.68 20.35
CA PHE A 152 -4.15 -13.99 19.71
C PHE A 152 -2.77 -14.60 19.89
N ILE A 153 -1.70 -13.85 19.56
CA ILE A 153 -0.32 -14.32 19.68
C ILE A 153 -0.02 -14.72 21.13
N LYS A 154 -0.41 -13.88 22.10
CA LYS A 154 -0.18 -14.15 23.52
C LYS A 154 -0.89 -15.43 23.98
N ASN A 155 -2.16 -15.60 23.60
CA ASN A 155 -2.97 -16.76 23.98
C ASN A 155 -2.43 -18.06 23.36
N VAL A 156 -2.10 -18.03 22.07
CA VAL A 156 -1.54 -19.18 21.37
C VAL A 156 -0.14 -19.51 21.90
N ASN A 157 0.72 -18.53 22.13
CA ASN A 157 2.04 -18.76 22.71
C ASN A 157 1.94 -19.41 24.10
N SER A 158 1.03 -18.94 24.95
CA SER A 158 0.80 -19.55 26.27
C SER A 158 0.31 -21.00 26.17
N THR A 159 -0.52 -21.31 25.16
CA THR A 159 -0.98 -22.68 24.89
C THR A 159 0.17 -23.56 24.40
N LEU A 160 0.99 -23.07 23.47
CA LEU A 160 2.15 -23.80 22.97
C LEU A 160 3.19 -24.07 24.07
N LEU A 161 3.37 -23.17 25.03
CA LEU A 161 4.28 -23.36 26.17
C LEU A 161 3.85 -24.49 27.13
N ASN A 162 2.60 -24.98 27.04
CA ASN A 162 2.18 -26.20 27.74
C ASN A 162 2.76 -27.46 27.08
N TYR A 163 3.04 -27.41 25.77
CA TYR A 163 3.57 -28.53 24.99
C TYR A 163 5.09 -28.44 24.83
N PHE A 164 5.64 -27.24 24.64
CA PHE A 164 7.06 -27.02 24.40
C PHE A 164 7.81 -26.59 25.68
N PRO A 165 9.12 -26.88 25.79
CA PRO A 165 9.94 -26.41 26.90
C PRO A 165 10.19 -24.89 26.83
N LYS A 166 10.48 -24.27 27.99
CA LYS A 166 10.64 -22.82 28.10
C LYS A 166 11.83 -22.26 27.30
N ASP A 167 12.86 -23.06 27.06
CA ASP A 167 14.01 -22.69 26.24
C ASP A 167 13.65 -22.50 24.74
N GLN A 168 12.47 -23.00 24.31
CA GLN A 168 11.91 -22.78 22.97
C GLN A 168 10.90 -21.63 22.90
N GLU A 169 10.83 -20.73 23.88
CA GLU A 169 9.87 -19.61 23.90
C GLU A 169 9.92 -18.75 22.62
N LYS A 170 11.11 -18.48 22.08
CA LYS A 170 11.26 -17.74 20.80
C LYS A 170 10.72 -18.51 19.59
N ILE A 171 10.76 -19.84 19.64
CA ILE A 171 10.22 -20.70 18.57
C ILE A 171 8.70 -20.74 18.69
N THR A 172 8.15 -20.91 19.90
CA THR A 172 6.70 -20.92 20.11
C THR A 172 6.07 -19.57 19.75
N GLU A 173 6.75 -18.45 19.99
CA GLU A 173 6.31 -17.13 19.58
C GLU A 173 6.22 -16.98 18.04
N LYS A 174 7.18 -17.57 17.31
CA LYS A 174 7.13 -17.64 15.84
C LYS A 174 6.01 -18.56 15.36
N LEU A 175 5.85 -19.74 15.97
CA LEU A 175 4.75 -20.67 15.64
C LEU A 175 3.38 -20.01 15.88
N ALA A 176 3.24 -19.23 16.96
CA ALA A 176 2.04 -18.45 17.25
C ALA A 176 1.77 -17.40 16.16
N GLY A 177 2.79 -16.72 15.66
CA GLY A 177 2.67 -15.82 14.50
C GLY A 177 2.25 -16.54 13.22
N ILE A 178 2.80 -17.73 12.95
CA ILE A 178 2.40 -18.55 11.80
C ILE A 178 0.93 -18.98 11.92
N LEU A 179 0.50 -19.43 13.10
CA LEU A 179 -0.90 -19.77 13.36
C LEU A 179 -1.83 -18.56 13.23
N LEU A 180 -1.40 -17.38 13.69
CA LEU A 180 -2.15 -16.14 13.47
C LEU A 180 -2.35 -15.90 11.97
N HIS A 181 -1.28 -16.02 11.18
CA HIS A 181 -1.35 -15.82 9.74
C HIS A 181 -2.26 -16.84 9.07
N GLU A 182 -2.24 -18.11 9.48
CA GLU A 182 -3.08 -19.16 8.89
C GLU A 182 -4.56 -19.12 9.33
N MET A 183 -4.85 -18.78 10.60
CA MET A 183 -6.20 -18.82 11.16
C MET A 183 -6.95 -17.49 11.02
N TYR A 184 -6.24 -16.36 11.11
CA TYR A 184 -6.84 -15.01 11.13
C TYR A 184 -6.39 -14.12 9.95
N GLY A 185 -5.24 -14.45 9.34
CA GLY A 185 -4.64 -13.73 8.22
C GLY A 185 -4.77 -14.46 6.88
N MET A 186 -3.94 -14.04 5.92
CA MET A 186 -3.86 -14.63 4.57
C MET A 186 -2.65 -15.59 4.41
N GLY A 187 -2.27 -16.25 5.50
CA GLY A 187 -1.12 -17.16 5.54
C GLY A 187 0.17 -16.50 5.07
N LYS A 188 0.84 -17.14 4.10
CA LYS A 188 2.12 -16.66 3.55
C LYS A 188 2.04 -15.29 2.87
N LEU A 189 0.85 -14.83 2.48
CA LEU A 189 0.69 -13.50 1.87
C LEU A 189 0.99 -12.37 2.85
N GLU A 190 0.86 -12.59 4.16
CA GLU A 190 1.09 -11.55 5.18
C GLU A 190 2.50 -10.94 5.07
N LEU A 191 3.53 -11.74 4.77
CA LEU A 191 4.89 -11.25 4.54
C LEU A 191 4.99 -10.36 3.29
N LEU A 192 4.36 -10.75 2.18
CA LEU A 192 4.31 -9.94 0.95
C LEU A 192 3.52 -8.64 1.17
N MET A 193 2.45 -8.70 1.96
CA MET A 193 1.63 -7.55 2.34
C MET A 193 2.41 -6.54 3.20
N LYS A 194 3.45 -6.94 3.93
CA LYS A 194 4.34 -6.03 4.67
C LYS A 194 5.47 -5.43 3.83
N ASP A 195 5.69 -5.92 2.62
CA ASP A 195 6.75 -5.40 1.75
C ASP A 195 6.37 -4.05 1.10
N ASN A 196 6.94 -2.95 1.58
CA ASN A 196 6.67 -1.61 1.05
C ASN A 196 7.26 -1.34 -0.34
N LEU A 197 8.12 -2.23 -0.86
CA LEU A 197 8.66 -2.14 -2.22
C LEU A 197 7.78 -2.79 -3.27
N LEU A 198 6.72 -3.50 -2.86
CA LEU A 198 5.70 -4.02 -3.76
C LEU A 198 4.56 -3.02 -3.95
N GLU A 199 4.12 -2.85 -5.20
CA GLU A 199 2.91 -2.09 -5.55
C GLU A 199 1.72 -3.03 -5.77
N GLU A 200 1.94 -4.24 -6.28
CA GLU A 200 0.88 -5.21 -6.55
C GLU A 200 1.29 -6.64 -6.17
N ILE A 201 0.33 -7.44 -5.73
CA ILE A 201 0.46 -8.87 -5.44
C ILE A 201 -0.67 -9.59 -6.19
N ALA A 202 -0.34 -10.56 -7.03
CA ALA A 202 -1.30 -11.27 -7.87
C ALA A 202 -1.19 -12.78 -7.67
N ILE A 203 -2.27 -13.39 -7.19
CA ILE A 203 -2.53 -14.83 -7.24
C ILE A 203 -3.35 -15.11 -8.50
N ASN A 204 -2.74 -15.79 -9.46
CA ASN A 204 -3.40 -16.14 -10.72
C ASN A 204 -4.09 -17.51 -10.67
N SER A 205 -3.57 -18.44 -9.89
CA SER A 205 -4.17 -19.75 -9.56
C SER A 205 -3.29 -20.50 -8.56
N SER A 206 -3.76 -21.65 -8.07
CA SER A 206 -2.99 -22.54 -7.20
C SER A 206 -1.85 -23.28 -7.91
N LEU A 207 -1.88 -23.33 -9.24
CA LEU A 207 -0.85 -23.98 -10.06
C LEU A 207 0.37 -23.09 -10.31
N ASN A 208 0.22 -21.78 -10.11
CA ASN A 208 1.23 -20.79 -10.42
C ASN A 208 1.71 -20.08 -9.16
N PRO A 209 3.02 -19.87 -8.99
CA PRO A 209 3.53 -19.04 -7.91
C PRO A 209 2.97 -17.62 -8.00
N ILE A 210 2.85 -16.99 -6.83
CA ILE A 210 2.39 -15.60 -6.71
C ILE A 210 3.30 -14.71 -7.56
N ALA A 211 2.70 -13.81 -8.33
CA ALA A 211 3.40 -12.75 -9.04
C ALA A 211 3.32 -11.44 -8.23
N VAL A 212 4.37 -10.64 -8.28
CA VAL A 212 4.42 -9.35 -7.57
C VAL A 212 4.95 -8.25 -8.47
N TYR A 213 4.45 -7.04 -8.31
CA TYR A 213 5.00 -5.86 -8.97
C TYR A 213 5.94 -5.12 -8.02
N HIS A 214 7.25 -5.21 -8.25
CA HIS A 214 8.26 -4.50 -7.46
C HIS A 214 8.52 -3.12 -8.06
N ARG A 215 8.56 -2.07 -7.23
CA ARG A 215 8.73 -0.66 -7.65
C ARG A 215 9.89 -0.44 -8.62
N GLU A 216 11.01 -1.12 -8.39
CA GLU A 216 12.22 -0.98 -9.19
C GLU A 216 12.32 -1.96 -10.37
N TYR A 217 11.79 -3.18 -10.23
CA TYR A 217 12.05 -4.28 -11.17
C TYR A 217 10.83 -4.68 -12.01
N GLY A 218 9.65 -4.12 -11.72
CA GLY A 218 8.38 -4.45 -12.35
C GLY A 218 7.83 -5.80 -11.91
N TRP A 219 7.12 -6.50 -12.81
CA TRP A 219 6.56 -7.83 -12.54
C TRP A 219 7.64 -8.90 -12.34
N LEU A 220 7.60 -9.57 -11.19
CA LEU A 220 8.50 -10.66 -10.80
C LEU A 220 7.69 -11.89 -10.36
N LYS A 221 8.21 -13.07 -10.68
CA LYS A 221 7.71 -14.34 -10.14
C LYS A 221 8.30 -14.57 -8.75
N THR A 222 7.50 -15.08 -7.82
CA THR A 222 7.96 -15.45 -6.47
C THR A 222 8.20 -16.95 -6.30
N ASN A 223 8.82 -17.35 -5.20
CA ASN A 223 8.89 -18.75 -4.72
C ASN A 223 7.70 -19.15 -3.84
N ILE A 224 6.67 -18.30 -3.72
CA ILE A 224 5.51 -18.55 -2.87
C ILE A 224 4.38 -19.13 -3.72
N LEU A 225 3.83 -20.25 -3.28
CA LEU A 225 2.70 -20.92 -3.91
C LEU A 225 1.57 -21.07 -2.89
N VAL A 226 0.33 -20.85 -3.35
CA VAL A 226 -0.89 -21.21 -2.62
C VAL A 226 -1.37 -22.53 -3.20
N GLU A 227 -1.07 -23.63 -2.55
CA GLU A 227 -1.12 -24.98 -3.15
C GLU A 227 -2.53 -25.51 -3.43
N GLN A 228 -3.59 -24.85 -2.95
CA GLN A 228 -4.97 -25.33 -3.10
C GLN A 228 -5.93 -24.18 -3.47
N GLU A 229 -6.86 -24.42 -4.41
CA GLU A 229 -7.84 -23.44 -4.88
C GLU A 229 -8.84 -23.01 -3.78
N ASN A 230 -9.25 -23.94 -2.92
CA ASN A 230 -10.12 -23.68 -1.77
C ASN A 230 -9.49 -22.67 -0.79
N LEU A 231 -8.16 -22.63 -0.68
CA LEU A 231 -7.46 -21.68 0.18
C LEU A 231 -7.51 -20.26 -0.42
N ILE A 232 -7.40 -20.15 -1.75
CA ILE A 232 -7.57 -18.87 -2.46
C ILE A 232 -9.01 -18.36 -2.31
N GLU A 233 -10.00 -19.25 -2.47
CA GLU A 233 -11.42 -18.94 -2.23
C GLU A 233 -11.67 -18.49 -0.79
N ASN A 234 -11.06 -19.17 0.18
CA ASN A 234 -11.16 -18.79 1.59
C ASN A 234 -10.54 -17.40 1.84
N TYR A 235 -9.38 -17.09 1.27
CA TYR A 235 -8.80 -15.74 1.36
C TYR A 235 -9.73 -14.68 0.78
N ALA A 236 -10.29 -14.91 -0.42
CA ALA A 236 -11.25 -13.98 -1.03
C ALA A 236 -12.49 -13.77 -0.14
N SER A 237 -13.01 -14.86 0.42
CA SER A 237 -14.17 -14.84 1.33
C SER A 237 -13.87 -14.12 2.65
N GLN A 238 -12.68 -14.31 3.22
CA GLN A 238 -12.24 -13.58 4.41
C GLN A 238 -12.11 -12.09 4.15
N ILE A 239 -11.52 -11.71 3.01
CA ILE A 239 -11.41 -10.32 2.59
C ILE A 239 -12.81 -9.71 2.47
N ALA A 240 -13.73 -10.38 1.77
CA ALA A 240 -15.10 -9.93 1.60
C ALA A 240 -15.78 -9.68 2.96
N ARG A 241 -15.72 -10.65 3.88
CA ARG A 241 -16.32 -10.52 5.23
C ARG A 241 -15.75 -9.33 6.01
N LYS A 242 -14.43 -9.13 5.99
CA LYS A 242 -13.77 -8.01 6.70
C LYS A 242 -14.23 -6.63 6.19
N VAL A 243 -14.65 -6.54 4.93
CA VAL A 243 -15.12 -5.29 4.31
C VAL A 243 -16.65 -5.19 4.22
N GLY A 244 -17.38 -6.11 4.88
CA GLY A 244 -18.84 -6.15 4.85
C GLY A 244 -19.43 -6.51 3.48
N ARG A 245 -18.70 -7.29 2.67
CA ARG A 245 -19.14 -7.79 1.37
C ARG A 245 -19.16 -9.32 1.37
N GLU A 246 -19.66 -9.87 0.28
CA GLU A 246 -19.74 -11.30 0.06
C GLU A 246 -19.17 -11.66 -1.32
N ILE A 247 -18.52 -12.81 -1.41
CA ILE A 247 -18.10 -13.44 -2.67
C ILE A 247 -18.52 -14.91 -2.60
N THR A 248 -19.27 -15.37 -3.60
CA THR A 248 -19.82 -16.74 -3.67
C THR A 248 -19.85 -17.20 -5.11
N ASN A 249 -20.20 -18.46 -5.36
CA ASN A 249 -20.41 -18.93 -6.73
C ASN A 249 -21.55 -18.20 -7.48
N LEU A 250 -22.50 -17.59 -6.74
CA LEU A 250 -23.56 -16.74 -7.33
C LEU A 250 -23.06 -15.32 -7.60
N ASN A 251 -22.17 -14.80 -6.74
CA ASN A 251 -21.53 -13.50 -6.88
C ASN A 251 -19.99 -13.68 -6.93
N PRO A 252 -19.44 -14.18 -8.06
CA PRO A 252 -18.07 -14.68 -8.12
C PRO A 252 -17.01 -13.58 -8.29
N ILE A 253 -17.40 -12.30 -8.29
CA ILE A 253 -16.50 -11.16 -8.47
C ILE A 253 -16.56 -10.28 -7.23
N LEU A 254 -15.39 -9.97 -6.68
CA LEU A 254 -15.23 -9.04 -5.58
C LEU A 254 -14.31 -7.89 -6.02
N ASP A 255 -14.76 -6.66 -5.80
CA ASP A 255 -13.92 -5.47 -5.87
C ASP A 255 -14.09 -4.72 -4.54
N ALA A 256 -13.02 -4.62 -3.77
CA ALA A 256 -13.06 -4.24 -2.36
C ALA A 256 -11.84 -3.41 -1.95
N HIS A 257 -11.97 -2.71 -0.82
CA HIS A 257 -10.89 -1.97 -0.18
C HIS A 257 -10.68 -2.51 1.22
N LEU A 258 -9.46 -2.95 1.50
CA LEU A 258 -9.08 -3.39 2.84
C LEU A 258 -9.03 -2.18 3.79
N MET A 259 -9.15 -2.45 5.09
CA MET A 259 -8.97 -1.42 6.13
C MET A 259 -7.60 -0.75 6.08
N THR A 260 -6.61 -1.40 5.46
CA THR A 260 -5.28 -0.85 5.21
C THR A 260 -5.22 0.17 4.07
N GLY A 261 -6.30 0.36 3.32
CA GLY A 261 -6.39 1.18 2.10
C GLY A 261 -6.04 0.42 0.81
N ASP A 262 -5.56 -0.82 0.91
CA ASP A 262 -5.21 -1.62 -0.27
C ASP A 262 -6.47 -2.02 -1.06
N ARG A 263 -6.43 -1.96 -2.39
CA ARG A 263 -7.53 -2.43 -3.25
C ARG A 263 -7.36 -3.90 -3.56
N VAL A 264 -8.44 -4.66 -3.48
CA VAL A 264 -8.49 -6.08 -3.80
C VAL A 264 -9.52 -6.31 -4.88
N ASN A 265 -9.10 -6.99 -5.94
CA ASN A 265 -9.99 -7.65 -6.87
C ASN A 265 -9.85 -9.16 -6.71
N ALA A 266 -10.95 -9.90 -6.65
CA ALA A 266 -10.93 -11.36 -6.64
C ALA A 266 -12.02 -11.93 -7.54
N THR A 267 -11.72 -13.06 -8.17
CA THR A 267 -12.64 -13.75 -9.08
C THR A 267 -12.61 -15.25 -8.81
N LEU A 268 -13.78 -15.87 -8.67
CA LEU A 268 -13.92 -17.31 -8.48
C LEU A 268 -14.11 -18.07 -9.80
N SER A 269 -13.69 -19.33 -9.82
CA SER A 269 -14.04 -20.29 -10.88
C SER A 269 -15.56 -20.48 -10.92
N PRO A 270 -16.21 -20.60 -12.10
CA PRO A 270 -15.62 -20.76 -13.43
C PRO A 270 -15.38 -19.45 -14.20
N ILE A 271 -15.60 -18.27 -13.61
CA ILE A 271 -15.40 -16.99 -14.32
C ILE A 271 -13.95 -16.82 -14.73
N SER A 272 -13.02 -17.22 -13.86
CA SER A 272 -11.64 -17.47 -14.22
C SER A 272 -11.45 -18.94 -14.56
N SER A 273 -11.14 -19.23 -15.82
CA SER A 273 -10.98 -20.60 -16.33
C SER A 273 -9.72 -21.31 -15.80
N SER A 274 -8.78 -20.58 -15.23
CA SER A 274 -7.48 -21.11 -14.76
C SER A 274 -7.41 -21.32 -13.25
N GLY A 275 -8.50 -21.06 -12.51
CA GLY A 275 -8.56 -21.11 -11.04
C GLY A 275 -8.99 -19.78 -10.43
N ASN A 276 -9.14 -19.75 -9.11
CA ASN A 276 -9.51 -18.56 -8.35
C ASN A 276 -8.38 -17.54 -8.38
N THR A 277 -8.72 -16.25 -8.50
CA THR A 277 -7.74 -15.16 -8.59
C THR A 277 -7.92 -14.15 -7.48
N ILE A 278 -6.80 -13.55 -7.06
CA ILE A 278 -6.78 -12.39 -6.15
C ILE A 278 -5.68 -11.45 -6.63
N THR A 279 -6.03 -10.19 -6.90
CA THR A 279 -5.08 -9.11 -7.16
C THR A 279 -5.22 -8.05 -6.09
N ILE A 280 -4.13 -7.80 -5.36
CA ILE A 280 -4.04 -6.77 -4.33
C ILE A 280 -3.16 -5.65 -4.86
N ARG A 281 -3.73 -4.47 -5.06
CA ARG A 281 -2.99 -3.23 -5.33
C ARG A 281 -2.77 -2.50 -4.02
N LYS A 282 -1.51 -2.36 -3.63
CA LYS A 282 -1.09 -1.84 -2.34
C LYS A 282 -1.16 -0.32 -2.32
N PHE A 283 -1.74 0.20 -1.26
CA PHE A 283 -1.70 1.61 -0.92
C PHE A 283 -0.29 2.00 -0.46
N SER A 284 0.28 3.07 -1.02
CA SER A 284 1.66 3.45 -0.67
C SER A 284 1.75 3.95 0.77
N ARG A 285 2.43 3.19 1.63
CA ARG A 285 2.61 3.56 3.05
C ARG A 285 3.53 4.78 3.25
N LYS A 286 4.40 5.07 2.28
CA LYS A 286 5.21 6.30 2.21
C LYS A 286 4.93 7.00 0.87
N PRO A 287 3.91 7.86 0.80
CA PRO A 287 3.64 8.66 -0.38
C PRO A 287 4.84 9.53 -0.76
N TRP A 288 4.98 9.84 -2.05
CA TRP A 288 5.99 10.81 -2.48
C TRP A 288 5.59 12.21 -2.03
N THR A 289 6.59 13.03 -1.81
CA THR A 289 6.48 14.44 -1.40
C THR A 289 7.05 15.37 -2.47
N ILE A 290 6.93 16.69 -2.28
CA ILE A 290 7.44 17.66 -3.26
C ILE A 290 8.97 17.62 -3.32
N THR A 291 9.62 17.43 -2.17
CA THR A 291 11.07 17.28 -2.09
C THR A 291 11.54 16.01 -2.80
N ASP A 292 10.80 14.90 -2.64
CA ASP A 292 11.05 13.69 -3.41
C ASP A 292 11.04 13.96 -4.92
N PHE A 293 10.09 14.75 -5.43
CA PHE A 293 10.03 15.07 -6.87
C PHE A 293 11.28 15.82 -7.36
N ILE A 294 11.89 16.65 -6.50
CA ILE A 294 13.06 17.49 -6.78
C ILE A 294 14.38 16.70 -6.66
N THR A 295 14.44 15.69 -5.79
CA THR A 295 15.68 14.92 -5.56
C THR A 295 16.32 14.40 -6.86
N PRO A 296 17.66 14.40 -7.00
CA PRO A 296 18.32 13.87 -8.20
C PRO A 296 17.99 12.40 -8.50
N GLU A 297 17.64 11.61 -7.49
CA GLU A 297 17.28 10.20 -7.65
C GLU A 297 15.97 10.01 -8.41
N LYS A 298 14.94 10.81 -8.08
CA LYS A 298 13.62 10.73 -8.74
C LYS A 298 13.55 11.66 -9.94
N HIS A 299 14.02 12.90 -9.77
CA HIS A 299 14.11 13.94 -10.79
C HIS A 299 12.80 14.05 -11.57
N THR A 300 11.67 14.16 -10.88
CA THR A 300 10.33 14.22 -11.48
C THR A 300 9.96 15.65 -11.89
N MET A 301 10.52 16.68 -11.21
CA MET A 301 10.43 18.09 -11.60
C MET A 301 11.58 18.88 -10.98
N ASN A 302 11.83 20.11 -11.44
CA ASN A 302 12.81 21.01 -10.82
C ASN A 302 12.17 21.86 -9.69
N SER A 303 13.02 22.54 -8.91
CA SER A 303 12.59 23.37 -7.76
C SER A 303 11.78 24.60 -8.18
N GLU A 304 12.04 25.15 -9.36
CA GLU A 304 11.31 26.29 -9.95
C GLU A 304 9.84 25.93 -10.24
N MET A 305 9.60 24.82 -10.94
CA MET A 305 8.25 24.31 -11.20
C MET A 305 7.52 23.98 -9.90
N ALA A 306 8.23 23.42 -8.91
CA ALA A 306 7.64 23.12 -7.61
C ALA A 306 7.25 24.39 -6.83
N ALA A 307 8.07 25.44 -6.88
CA ALA A 307 7.77 26.75 -6.27
C ALA A 307 6.57 27.41 -6.95
N PHE A 308 6.49 27.34 -8.27
CA PHE A 308 5.34 27.82 -9.06
C PHE A 308 4.04 27.12 -8.64
N LEU A 309 4.06 25.79 -8.53
CA LEU A 309 2.90 25.02 -8.07
C LEU A 309 2.58 25.27 -6.60
N TRP A 310 3.57 25.47 -5.75
CA TRP A 310 3.33 25.86 -4.35
C TRP A 310 2.57 27.18 -4.29
N MET A 311 3.00 28.20 -5.05
CA MET A 311 2.30 29.48 -5.13
C MET A 311 0.85 29.30 -5.62
N ALA A 312 0.63 28.47 -6.64
CA ALA A 312 -0.72 28.15 -7.12
C ALA A 312 -1.61 27.53 -6.02
N ILE A 313 -1.08 26.59 -5.23
CA ILE A 313 -1.82 25.98 -4.12
C ILE A 313 -2.05 26.99 -2.97
N HIS A 314 -1.09 27.88 -2.70
CA HIS A 314 -1.23 28.90 -1.67
C HIS A 314 -2.37 29.86 -2.00
N TYR A 315 -2.41 30.39 -3.23
CA TYR A 315 -3.40 31.36 -3.71
C TYR A 315 -4.62 30.72 -4.38
N GLU A 316 -4.93 29.48 -4.02
CA GLU A 316 -6.22 28.87 -4.30
C GLU A 316 -6.55 28.59 -5.78
N MET A 317 -5.53 28.56 -6.63
CA MET A 317 -5.70 28.36 -8.06
C MET A 317 -6.16 26.94 -8.39
N ASN A 318 -7.32 26.81 -9.02
CA ASN A 318 -7.84 25.55 -9.58
C ASN A 318 -6.83 24.83 -10.47
N LEU A 319 -6.60 23.53 -10.20
CA LEU A 319 -5.57 22.76 -10.86
C LEU A 319 -6.02 21.33 -11.16
N MET A 320 -5.77 20.86 -12.39
CA MET A 320 -5.95 19.46 -12.77
C MET A 320 -4.64 18.76 -13.05
N VAL A 321 -4.49 17.55 -12.54
CA VAL A 321 -3.35 16.66 -12.81
C VAL A 321 -3.73 15.64 -13.88
N ALA A 322 -3.12 15.74 -15.05
CA ALA A 322 -3.30 14.84 -16.17
C ALA A 322 -2.23 13.76 -16.24
N GLY A 323 -2.46 12.72 -17.03
CA GLY A 323 -1.51 11.66 -17.35
C GLY A 323 -2.15 10.29 -17.64
N SER A 324 -1.41 9.42 -18.30
CA SER A 324 -1.80 8.02 -18.52
C SER A 324 -1.93 7.20 -17.22
N THR A 325 -2.40 5.97 -17.34
CA THR A 325 -2.47 5.03 -16.21
C THR A 325 -1.07 4.79 -15.62
N ALA A 326 -0.98 4.86 -14.29
CA ALA A 326 0.26 4.68 -13.53
C ALA A 326 1.37 5.70 -13.84
N SER A 327 1.04 6.85 -14.46
CA SER A 327 1.99 7.94 -14.70
C SER A 327 2.41 8.70 -13.43
N GLY A 328 1.64 8.56 -12.35
CA GLY A 328 1.89 9.25 -11.07
C GLY A 328 0.92 10.37 -10.75
N LYS A 329 -0.22 10.50 -11.45
CA LYS A 329 -1.23 11.55 -11.21
C LYS A 329 -1.62 11.72 -9.74
N THR A 330 -2.12 10.67 -9.09
CA THR A 330 -2.54 10.75 -7.68
C THR A 330 -1.36 11.06 -6.77
N SER A 331 -0.14 10.60 -7.10
CA SER A 331 1.07 10.93 -6.32
C SER A 331 1.44 12.40 -6.44
N ALA A 332 1.30 13.00 -7.62
CA ALA A 332 1.51 14.42 -7.83
C ALA A 332 0.41 15.24 -7.14
N LEU A 333 -0.87 14.84 -7.26
CA LEU A 333 -1.97 15.47 -6.55
C LEU A 333 -1.72 15.46 -5.03
N ASN A 334 -1.40 14.30 -4.45
CA ASN A 334 -1.13 14.16 -3.01
C ASN A 334 0.04 15.05 -2.55
N THR A 335 1.07 15.16 -3.40
CA THR A 335 2.22 16.03 -3.16
C THR A 335 1.81 17.51 -3.08
N LEU A 336 0.96 17.96 -4.00
CA LEU A 336 0.41 19.32 -3.98
C LEU A 336 -0.48 19.57 -2.75
N CYS A 337 -1.29 18.58 -2.38
CA CYS A 337 -2.17 18.68 -1.22
C CYS A 337 -1.41 18.88 0.10
N ALA A 338 -0.19 18.37 0.21
CA ALA A 338 0.66 18.58 1.38
C ALA A 338 1.13 20.03 1.56
N MET A 339 0.97 20.87 0.54
CA MET A 339 1.31 22.31 0.58
C MET A 339 0.10 23.20 0.89
N ILE A 340 -1.08 22.63 1.17
CA ILE A 340 -2.29 23.39 1.53
C ILE A 340 -2.08 24.08 2.89
N PRO A 341 -2.51 25.35 3.05
CA PRO A 341 -2.40 26.06 4.31
C PRO A 341 -3.15 25.41 5.47
N SER A 342 -2.61 25.54 6.68
CA SER A 342 -3.06 24.78 7.86
C SER A 342 -4.43 25.15 8.40
N TYR A 343 -4.95 26.31 8.00
CA TYR A 343 -6.23 26.84 8.46
C TYR A 343 -7.40 26.53 7.51
N HIS A 344 -7.16 25.82 6.40
CA HIS A 344 -8.19 25.49 5.40
C HIS A 344 -8.98 24.24 5.79
N ARG A 345 -10.25 24.22 5.39
CA ARG A 345 -11.16 23.06 5.42
C ARG A 345 -11.04 22.30 4.11
N ILE A 346 -10.70 21.02 4.21
CA ILE A 346 -10.39 20.18 3.07
C ILE A 346 -11.41 19.05 2.99
N ILE A 347 -12.01 18.87 1.81
CA ILE A 347 -12.87 17.73 1.53
C ILE A 347 -12.23 16.93 0.39
N THR A 348 -11.90 15.67 0.65
CA THR A 348 -11.43 14.75 -0.39
C THR A 348 -12.56 13.81 -0.77
N ILE A 349 -12.76 13.57 -2.07
CA ILE A 349 -13.77 12.66 -2.61
C ILE A 349 -13.05 11.67 -3.50
N GLU A 350 -13.06 10.40 -3.12
CA GLU A 350 -12.31 9.36 -3.83
C GLU A 350 -13.14 8.09 -3.99
N ASP A 351 -12.92 7.29 -5.03
CA ASP A 351 -13.46 5.92 -5.05
C ASP A 351 -12.82 5.08 -3.95
N VAL A 352 -11.51 5.27 -3.82
CA VAL A 352 -10.63 4.57 -2.89
C VAL A 352 -9.77 5.62 -2.24
N ARG A 353 -9.64 5.57 -0.92
CA ARG A 353 -8.75 6.49 -0.21
C ARG A 353 -7.30 6.28 -0.66
N GLU A 354 -6.80 7.19 -1.50
CA GLU A 354 -5.42 7.23 -1.96
C GLU A 354 -4.66 8.46 -1.41
N LEU A 355 -5.36 9.52 -1.04
CA LEU A 355 -4.74 10.73 -0.50
C LEU A 355 -4.38 10.58 0.97
N THR A 356 -3.20 11.08 1.33
CA THR A 356 -2.70 11.13 2.70
C THR A 356 -2.21 12.53 2.98
N LEU A 357 -3.01 13.28 3.75
CA LEU A 357 -2.65 14.62 4.16
C LEU A 357 -1.77 14.59 5.43
N PRO A 358 -0.92 15.60 5.62
CA PRO A 358 -0.17 15.78 6.86
C PRO A 358 -1.05 15.76 8.12
N ASP A 359 -0.49 15.30 9.23
CA ASP A 359 -1.20 15.17 10.50
C ASP A 359 -1.84 16.48 10.98
N TYR A 360 -1.19 17.62 10.76
CA TYR A 360 -1.72 18.93 11.14
C TYR A 360 -2.91 19.39 10.31
N LEU A 361 -3.26 18.75 9.18
CA LEU A 361 -4.47 19.05 8.42
C LEU A 361 -5.67 18.19 8.86
N LYS A 362 -5.43 17.14 9.65
CA LYS A 362 -6.48 16.18 10.06
C LYS A 362 -7.60 16.81 10.90
N TRP A 363 -7.35 17.92 11.60
CA TRP A 363 -8.37 18.58 12.42
C TRP A 363 -9.51 19.19 11.60
N ASN A 364 -9.29 19.51 10.31
CA ASN A 364 -10.30 20.09 9.41
C ASN A 364 -10.34 19.40 8.04
N TRP A 365 -10.06 18.10 8.01
CA TRP A 365 -10.13 17.27 6.82
C TRP A 365 -11.30 16.28 6.90
N ILE A 366 -12.15 16.29 5.88
CA ILE A 366 -13.24 15.33 5.70
C ILE A 366 -12.93 14.42 4.49
N PRO A 367 -12.49 13.18 4.73
CA PRO A 367 -12.32 12.19 3.68
C PRO A 367 -13.64 11.47 3.37
N LEU A 368 -14.13 11.63 2.14
CA LEU A 368 -15.33 10.98 1.62
C LEU A 368 -14.93 9.91 0.59
N THR A 369 -15.58 8.75 0.67
CA THR A 369 -15.36 7.65 -0.28
C THR A 369 -16.68 7.17 -0.89
N THR A 370 -16.66 6.81 -2.17
CA THR A 370 -17.84 6.25 -2.83
C THR A 370 -18.22 4.89 -2.24
N ARG A 371 -19.46 4.47 -2.48
CA ARG A 371 -19.98 3.17 -2.06
C ARG A 371 -20.70 2.52 -3.22
N ASN A 372 -20.24 1.34 -3.64
CA ASN A 372 -20.96 0.50 -4.59
C ASN A 372 -22.30 0.04 -3.99
N PRO A 373 -23.31 -0.25 -4.82
CA PRO A 373 -24.54 -0.86 -4.35
C PRO A 373 -24.28 -2.22 -3.68
N ASN A 374 -25.20 -2.65 -2.81
CA ASN A 374 -25.22 -4.00 -2.28
C ASN A 374 -25.61 -5.02 -3.40
N PRO A 375 -25.58 -6.35 -3.13
CA PRO A 375 -25.97 -7.35 -4.12
C PRO A 375 -27.39 -7.16 -4.70
N GLU A 376 -28.30 -6.54 -3.95
CA GLU A 376 -29.65 -6.19 -4.39
C GLU A 376 -29.73 -4.89 -5.22
N GLY A 377 -28.60 -4.23 -5.49
CA GLY A 377 -28.54 -2.99 -6.28
C GLY A 377 -28.85 -1.71 -5.50
N LEU A 378 -28.99 -1.77 -4.18
CA LEU A 378 -29.41 -0.66 -3.32
C LEU A 378 -28.23 0.00 -2.58
N GLY A 379 -28.41 1.25 -2.19
CA GLY A 379 -27.48 1.97 -1.30
C GLY A 379 -26.20 2.46 -1.96
N GLN A 380 -26.14 2.56 -3.29
CA GLN A 380 -25.03 3.20 -3.99
C GLN A 380 -24.88 4.67 -3.54
N ILE A 381 -23.64 5.13 -3.36
CA ILE A 381 -23.26 6.53 -3.18
C ILE A 381 -22.16 6.82 -4.20
N SER A 382 -22.47 7.66 -5.18
CA SER A 382 -21.56 8.01 -6.28
C SER A 382 -20.65 9.19 -5.93
N MET A 383 -19.62 9.46 -6.75
CA MET A 383 -18.82 10.69 -6.60
C MET A 383 -19.68 11.94 -6.76
N PHE A 384 -20.64 11.92 -7.68
CA PHE A 384 -21.60 13.02 -7.87
C PHE A 384 -22.38 13.34 -6.59
N ASP A 385 -22.91 12.33 -5.90
CA ASP A 385 -23.64 12.52 -4.63
C ASP A 385 -22.75 13.18 -3.57
N LEU A 386 -21.50 12.74 -3.48
CA LEU A 386 -20.51 13.29 -2.54
C LEU A 386 -20.09 14.71 -2.90
N MET A 387 -19.90 15.00 -4.19
CA MET A 387 -19.60 16.34 -4.70
C MET A 387 -20.72 17.32 -4.34
N MET A 388 -21.98 16.98 -4.66
CA MET A 388 -23.15 17.80 -4.32
C MET A 388 -23.28 18.04 -2.82
N SER A 389 -23.01 17.02 -2.00
CA SER A 389 -23.01 17.15 -0.54
C SER A 389 -21.90 18.08 -0.06
N SER A 390 -20.70 17.97 -0.64
CA SER A 390 -19.51 18.72 -0.24
C SER A 390 -19.67 20.23 -0.39
N LEU A 391 -20.38 20.71 -1.42
CA LEU A 391 -20.64 22.14 -1.64
C LEU A 391 -21.43 22.78 -0.49
N ARG A 392 -22.18 21.99 0.30
CA ARG A 392 -22.93 22.47 1.47
C ARG A 392 -22.12 22.44 2.76
N MET A 393 -20.90 21.93 2.72
CA MET A 393 -20.03 21.77 3.88
C MET A 393 -19.06 22.94 4.10
N ARG A 394 -19.19 24.01 3.31
CA ARG A 394 -18.31 25.19 3.29
C ARG A 394 -16.82 24.80 3.16
N PRO A 395 -16.42 24.06 2.10
CA PRO A 395 -15.02 23.72 1.90
C PRO A 395 -14.21 24.93 1.43
N ASP A 396 -12.95 25.03 1.87
CA ASP A 396 -11.98 25.92 1.22
C ASP A 396 -11.28 25.17 0.06
N ARG A 397 -11.09 23.85 0.21
CA ARG A 397 -10.51 22.95 -0.80
C ARG A 397 -11.43 21.76 -1.07
N ILE A 398 -11.75 21.52 -2.34
CA ILE A 398 -12.37 20.27 -2.80
C ILE A 398 -11.35 19.51 -3.63
N ILE A 399 -11.15 18.24 -3.28
CA ILE A 399 -10.14 17.40 -3.93
C ILE A 399 -10.83 16.15 -4.44
N LEU A 400 -10.99 16.04 -5.75
CA LEU A 400 -11.60 14.89 -6.40
C LEU A 400 -10.47 13.94 -6.86
N GLY A 401 -10.50 12.68 -6.41
CA GLY A 401 -9.43 11.72 -6.68
C GLY A 401 -9.18 11.52 -8.17
N GLU A 402 -10.24 11.25 -8.94
CA GLU A 402 -10.16 11.10 -10.39
C GLU A 402 -11.52 11.42 -11.03
N MET A 403 -11.54 12.39 -11.94
CA MET A 403 -12.71 12.75 -12.73
C MET A 403 -12.86 11.82 -13.93
N ARG A 404 -14.00 11.16 -14.03
CA ARG A 404 -14.30 10.12 -15.02
C ARG A 404 -15.58 10.37 -15.81
N ARG A 405 -16.59 10.97 -15.19
CA ARG A 405 -17.92 11.15 -15.76
C ARG A 405 -18.29 12.62 -15.90
N ARG A 406 -19.32 12.88 -16.69
CA ARG A 406 -19.82 14.22 -17.00
C ARG A 406 -20.44 14.87 -15.77
N GLU A 407 -21.28 14.15 -15.04
CA GLU A 407 -22.08 14.71 -13.95
C GLU A 407 -21.20 15.25 -12.81
N GLU A 408 -20.14 14.53 -12.46
CA GLU A 408 -19.15 14.98 -11.48
C GLU A 408 -18.24 16.09 -12.03
N ALA A 409 -18.01 16.15 -13.34
CA ALA A 409 -17.25 17.23 -13.97
C ALA A 409 -18.04 18.55 -13.99
N GLU A 410 -19.33 18.52 -14.34
CA GLU A 410 -20.22 19.70 -14.32
C GLU A 410 -20.25 20.33 -12.92
N VAL A 411 -20.48 19.52 -11.87
CA VAL A 411 -20.49 20.01 -10.49
C VAL A 411 -19.11 20.55 -10.07
N LEU A 412 -18.03 19.93 -10.56
CA LEU A 412 -16.67 20.37 -10.27
C LEU A 412 -16.35 21.74 -10.88
N PHE A 413 -16.76 21.99 -12.13
CA PHE A 413 -16.59 23.31 -12.76
C PHE A 413 -17.53 24.37 -12.17
N GLU A 414 -18.76 24.00 -11.80
CA GLU A 414 -19.65 24.88 -11.04
C GLU A 414 -19.04 25.27 -9.69
N ALA A 415 -18.39 24.34 -9.00
CA ALA A 415 -17.67 24.60 -7.76
C ALA A 415 -16.56 25.66 -7.95
N MET A 416 -15.81 25.57 -9.05
CA MET A 416 -14.78 26.55 -9.39
C MET A 416 -15.35 27.95 -9.60
N HIS A 417 -16.47 28.07 -10.32
CA HIS A 417 -17.14 29.36 -10.55
C HIS A 417 -17.76 29.96 -9.29
N THR A 418 -18.17 29.12 -8.33
CA THR A 418 -18.72 29.56 -7.05
C THR A 418 -17.64 29.87 -6.00
N GLY A 419 -16.36 29.94 -6.42
CA GLY A 419 -15.25 30.38 -5.59
C GLY A 419 -14.60 29.28 -4.75
N HIS A 420 -14.92 28.00 -5.00
CA HIS A 420 -14.22 26.90 -4.36
C HIS A 420 -12.94 26.57 -5.11
N SER A 421 -11.85 26.36 -4.37
CA SER A 421 -10.61 25.87 -4.97
C SER A 421 -10.67 24.37 -5.15
N VAL A 422 -10.55 23.92 -6.40
CA VAL A 422 -10.72 22.51 -6.75
C VAL A 422 -9.47 21.91 -7.38
N TYR A 423 -9.11 20.72 -6.91
CA TYR A 423 -8.03 19.91 -7.44
C TYR A 423 -8.56 18.53 -7.86
N SER A 424 -8.15 18.06 -9.04
CA SER A 424 -8.57 16.73 -9.51
C SER A 424 -7.53 16.06 -10.39
N THR A 425 -7.68 14.74 -10.61
CA THR A 425 -6.93 14.03 -11.66
C THR A 425 -7.82 13.64 -12.82
N ILE A 426 -7.26 13.59 -14.03
CA ILE A 426 -7.96 13.12 -15.24
C ILE A 426 -7.01 12.36 -16.15
N HIS A 427 -7.55 11.40 -16.90
CA HIS A 427 -6.78 10.68 -17.92
C HIS A 427 -6.64 11.49 -19.22
N ALA A 428 -5.51 12.16 -19.39
CA ALA A 428 -5.09 12.80 -20.64
C ALA A 428 -3.56 12.85 -20.71
N ASP A 429 -2.98 12.69 -21.89
CA ASP A 429 -1.52 12.64 -22.09
C ASP A 429 -0.91 14.01 -22.41
N SER A 430 -1.71 15.06 -22.55
CA SER A 430 -1.27 16.46 -22.69
C SER A 430 -2.37 17.43 -22.23
N GLY A 431 -2.02 18.71 -22.01
CA GLY A 431 -2.98 19.77 -21.72
C GLY A 431 -4.00 19.95 -22.85
N HIS A 432 -3.55 19.91 -24.10
CA HIS A 432 -4.45 19.97 -25.26
C HIS A 432 -5.44 18.78 -25.30
N GLN A 433 -4.98 17.56 -25.00
CA GLN A 433 -5.86 16.39 -24.95
C GLN A 433 -6.84 16.48 -23.76
N LEU A 434 -6.42 17.09 -22.64
CA LEU A 434 -7.31 17.34 -21.50
C LEU A 434 -8.47 18.24 -21.93
N ILE A 435 -8.19 19.40 -22.56
CA ILE A 435 -9.24 20.31 -23.05
C ILE A 435 -10.19 19.56 -23.97
N ARG A 436 -9.64 18.86 -24.97
CA ARG A 436 -10.43 18.08 -25.92
C ARG A 436 -11.32 17.04 -25.22
N ARG A 437 -10.81 16.35 -24.20
CA ARG A 437 -11.55 15.34 -23.43
C ARG A 437 -12.68 15.95 -22.59
N LEU A 438 -12.52 17.19 -22.13
CA LEU A 438 -13.57 17.92 -21.43
C LEU A 438 -14.65 18.41 -22.39
N THR A 439 -14.28 18.96 -23.54
CA THR A 439 -15.20 19.58 -24.50
C THR A 439 -15.93 18.57 -25.39
N GLU A 440 -15.35 17.39 -25.65
CA GLU A 440 -15.95 16.34 -26.49
C GLU A 440 -16.69 15.28 -25.66
N ALA A 441 -17.53 14.48 -26.34
CA ALA A 441 -18.19 13.33 -25.74
C ALA A 441 -17.15 12.33 -25.17
N PRO A 442 -17.40 11.74 -23.98
CA PRO A 442 -18.66 11.76 -23.23
C PRO A 442 -18.82 12.90 -22.22
N MET A 443 -17.85 13.83 -22.07
CA MET A 443 -17.91 14.88 -21.06
C MET A 443 -18.74 16.08 -21.52
N GLU A 444 -18.47 16.61 -22.71
CA GLU A 444 -19.21 17.73 -23.33
C GLU A 444 -19.39 18.97 -22.40
N ILE A 445 -18.36 19.29 -21.60
CA ILE A 445 -18.33 20.49 -20.76
C ILE A 445 -18.18 21.72 -21.66
N PRO A 446 -19.04 22.75 -21.52
CA PRO A 446 -18.93 23.98 -22.27
C PRO A 446 -17.56 24.64 -22.09
N SER A 447 -16.95 25.13 -23.18
CA SER A 447 -15.64 25.79 -23.12
C SER A 447 -15.57 26.91 -22.08
N LEU A 448 -16.64 27.71 -21.97
CA LEU A 448 -16.76 28.79 -20.99
C LEU A 448 -16.61 28.33 -19.54
N GLU A 449 -17.07 27.12 -19.21
CA GLU A 449 -16.92 26.57 -17.85
C GLU A 449 -15.46 26.17 -17.56
N ILE A 450 -14.74 25.73 -18.59
CA ILE A 450 -13.33 25.30 -18.48
C ILE A 450 -12.41 26.49 -18.16
N GLU A 451 -12.82 27.73 -18.48
CA GLU A 451 -12.03 28.94 -18.20
C GLU A 451 -11.75 29.14 -16.70
N ALA A 452 -12.57 28.57 -15.82
CA ALA A 452 -12.37 28.60 -14.37
C ALA A 452 -11.19 27.72 -13.89
N LEU A 453 -10.71 26.80 -14.73
CA LEU A 453 -9.48 26.07 -14.47
C LEU A 453 -8.27 26.98 -14.73
N HIS A 454 -7.33 27.05 -13.80
CA HIS A 454 -6.14 27.89 -13.96
C HIS A 454 -4.98 27.12 -14.56
N LEU A 455 -4.71 25.92 -14.03
CA LEU A 455 -3.51 25.15 -14.37
C LEU A 455 -3.79 23.68 -14.69
N VAL A 456 -2.99 23.15 -15.61
CA VAL A 456 -2.91 21.72 -15.94
C VAL A 456 -1.47 21.24 -15.73
N LEU A 457 -1.31 20.24 -14.87
CA LEU A 457 -0.05 19.53 -14.62
C LEU A 457 -0.11 18.17 -15.30
N VAL A 458 0.74 17.89 -16.29
CA VAL A 458 0.74 16.59 -16.98
C VAL A 458 1.86 15.69 -16.48
N GLN A 459 1.54 14.52 -15.96
CA GLN A 459 2.49 13.49 -15.54
C GLN A 459 2.70 12.42 -16.61
N TYR A 460 3.96 12.10 -16.87
CA TYR A 460 4.41 11.11 -17.83
C TYR A 460 5.25 10.02 -17.16
N ARG A 461 5.15 8.80 -17.67
CA ARG A 461 5.99 7.67 -17.26
C ARG A 461 6.70 7.08 -18.46
N ASP A 462 8.03 7.11 -18.42
CA ASP A 462 8.85 6.34 -19.36
C ASP A 462 8.79 4.87 -18.98
N ARG A 463 8.17 4.05 -19.83
CA ARG A 463 8.02 2.60 -19.61
C ARG A 463 9.34 1.83 -19.71
N LYS A 464 10.36 2.37 -20.37
CA LYS A 464 11.67 1.71 -20.51
C LYS A 464 12.48 1.83 -19.23
N THR A 465 12.56 3.04 -18.68
CA THR A 465 13.33 3.33 -17.46
C THR A 465 12.50 3.22 -16.19
N ASN A 466 11.18 3.12 -16.31
CA ASN A 466 10.21 3.19 -15.22
C ASN A 466 10.23 4.53 -14.45
N ARG A 467 10.80 5.58 -15.03
CA ARG A 467 10.89 6.92 -14.43
C ARG A 467 9.62 7.72 -14.68
N ARG A 468 9.26 8.56 -13.72
CA ARG A 468 8.11 9.48 -13.79
C ARG A 468 8.63 10.91 -13.89
N ARG A 469 8.04 11.70 -14.80
CA ARG A 469 8.41 13.09 -15.10
C ARG A 469 7.14 13.91 -15.23
N THR A 470 7.20 15.13 -14.71
CA THR A 470 6.23 16.16 -15.10
C THR A 470 6.52 16.53 -16.56
N MET A 471 5.63 16.18 -17.47
CA MET A 471 5.83 16.41 -18.90
C MET A 471 5.66 17.88 -19.26
N GLU A 472 4.62 18.50 -18.73
CA GLU A 472 4.35 19.92 -18.93
C GLU A 472 3.49 20.49 -17.80
N ILE A 473 3.62 21.80 -17.60
CA ILE A 473 2.71 22.63 -16.81
C ILE A 473 2.19 23.70 -17.75
N SER A 474 0.86 23.79 -17.88
CA SER A 474 0.21 24.74 -18.77
C SER A 474 -0.85 25.53 -18.01
N GLU A 475 -1.00 26.81 -18.32
CA GLU A 475 -2.17 27.59 -17.91
C GLU A 475 -3.28 27.47 -18.96
N ILE A 476 -4.54 27.63 -18.53
CA ILE A 476 -5.68 27.68 -19.44
C ILE A 476 -5.71 29.04 -20.13
N ASP A 477 -5.75 29.02 -21.46
CA ASP A 477 -5.79 30.21 -22.29
C ASP A 477 -7.17 30.37 -22.92
N THR A 478 -7.74 31.57 -22.84
CA THR A 478 -8.97 31.94 -23.54
C THR A 478 -8.56 32.43 -24.91
N GLY A 479 -8.71 31.57 -25.92
CA GLY A 479 -8.18 31.83 -27.26
C GLY A 479 -8.72 33.13 -27.88
N MET A 480 -8.10 33.58 -28.98
CA MET A 480 -8.48 34.83 -29.65
C MET A 480 -9.92 34.84 -30.22
N HIS A 481 -10.57 33.69 -30.32
CA HIS A 481 -11.95 33.54 -30.76
C HIS A 481 -12.88 33.28 -29.57
N GLU A 482 -13.97 34.03 -29.50
CA GLU A 482 -15.02 33.91 -28.48
C GLU A 482 -15.51 32.44 -28.38
N GLY A 483 -15.40 31.85 -27.18
CA GLY A 483 -15.79 30.46 -26.91
C GLY A 483 -14.74 29.38 -27.22
N SER A 484 -13.52 29.75 -27.65
CA SER A 484 -12.40 28.81 -27.79
C SER A 484 -11.53 28.76 -26.54
N VAL A 485 -11.28 27.55 -26.02
CA VAL A 485 -10.36 27.32 -24.90
C VAL A 485 -9.14 26.55 -25.38
N GLY A 486 -7.97 27.02 -24.97
CA GLY A 486 -6.67 26.43 -25.25
C GLY A 486 -5.81 26.29 -24.00
N THR A 487 -4.54 26.02 -24.22
CA THR A 487 -3.55 25.93 -23.15
C THR A 487 -2.27 26.66 -23.55
N ASN A 488 -1.76 27.53 -22.69
CA ASN A 488 -0.43 28.09 -22.81
C ASN A 488 0.55 27.26 -21.97
N THR A 489 1.40 26.47 -22.62
CA THR A 489 2.41 25.67 -21.92
C THR A 489 3.49 26.57 -21.35
N ILE A 490 3.72 26.54 -20.04
CA ILE A 490 4.74 27.35 -19.36
C ILE A 490 6.04 26.56 -19.27
N PHE A 491 5.97 25.32 -18.76
CA PHE A 491 7.13 24.43 -18.62
C PHE A 491 6.94 23.18 -19.48
N ARG A 492 8.01 22.72 -20.15
CA ARG A 492 8.00 21.49 -20.95
C ARG A 492 9.25 20.66 -20.72
N TRP A 493 9.07 19.35 -20.51
CA TRP A 493 10.16 18.40 -20.36
C TRP A 493 10.79 18.03 -21.70
N SER A 494 12.12 18.02 -21.75
CA SER A 494 12.92 17.57 -22.89
C SER A 494 13.51 16.17 -22.59
N PRO A 495 13.04 15.11 -23.28
CA PRO A 495 13.53 13.76 -23.06
C PRO A 495 15.02 13.57 -23.36
N ARG A 496 15.59 14.42 -24.22
CA ARG A 496 16.98 14.29 -24.69
C ARG A 496 17.99 14.69 -23.61
N THR A 497 17.66 15.73 -22.84
CA THR A 497 18.52 16.29 -21.79
C THR A 497 18.04 15.94 -20.38
N ASP A 498 16.85 15.34 -20.25
CA ASP A 498 16.16 15.09 -18.99
C ASP A 498 16.04 16.36 -18.14
N SER A 499 15.62 17.45 -18.78
CA SER A 499 15.48 18.79 -18.16
C SER A 499 14.18 19.45 -18.60
N TRP A 500 13.84 20.59 -18.00
CA TRP A 500 12.62 21.35 -18.31
C TRP A 500 12.98 22.73 -18.85
N ASP A 501 12.38 23.08 -19.97
CA ASP A 501 12.48 24.40 -20.57
C ASP A 501 11.25 25.22 -20.15
N LYS A 502 11.46 26.48 -19.74
CA LYS A 502 10.38 27.47 -19.63
C LYS A 502 10.09 27.98 -21.05
N VAL A 503 9.01 27.50 -21.66
CA VAL A 503 8.72 27.72 -23.08
C VAL A 503 7.86 28.96 -23.33
N ASN A 504 7.05 29.38 -22.36
CA ASN A 504 6.29 30.63 -22.38
C ASN A 504 6.21 31.24 -20.99
N GLU A 505 5.82 32.52 -20.92
CA GLU A 505 5.54 33.21 -19.66
C GLU A 505 4.09 32.96 -19.19
N PRO A 506 3.85 32.90 -17.86
CA PRO A 506 2.53 32.65 -17.27
C PRO A 506 1.70 33.94 -17.15
N ASN A 507 1.00 34.32 -18.23
CA ASN A 507 0.31 35.62 -18.29
C ASN A 507 -0.99 35.62 -17.46
N LYS A 508 -1.85 34.61 -17.64
CA LYS A 508 -3.13 34.55 -16.92
C LYS A 508 -2.89 34.34 -15.44
N PHE A 509 -1.97 33.45 -15.09
CA PHE A 509 -1.63 33.16 -13.70
C PHE A 509 -1.09 34.40 -12.95
N TYR A 510 -0.17 35.17 -13.55
CA TYR A 510 0.31 36.42 -12.92
C TYR A 510 -0.77 37.49 -12.85
N GLY A 511 -1.61 37.59 -13.89
CA GLY A 511 -2.75 38.51 -13.89
C GLY A 511 -3.74 38.23 -12.75
N GLU A 512 -4.14 36.98 -12.56
CA GLU A 512 -5.03 36.55 -11.47
C GLU A 512 -4.40 36.77 -10.09
N LEU A 513 -3.11 36.46 -9.93
CA LEU A 513 -2.39 36.75 -8.68
C LEU A 513 -2.36 38.25 -8.38
N ASN A 514 -2.02 39.08 -9.37
CA ASN A 514 -2.03 40.53 -9.20
C ASN A 514 -3.43 41.04 -8.83
N LEU A 515 -4.48 40.53 -9.48
CA LEU A 515 -5.86 40.91 -9.20
C LEU A 515 -6.28 40.58 -7.76
N HIS A 516 -5.92 39.40 -7.27
CA HIS A 516 -6.33 38.93 -5.94
C HIS A 516 -5.47 39.47 -4.80
N THR A 517 -4.20 39.78 -5.05
CA THR A 517 -3.21 40.10 -4.00
C THR A 517 -2.64 41.52 -4.09
N GLY A 518 -2.71 42.15 -5.27
CA GLY A 518 -2.03 43.41 -5.57
C GLY A 518 -0.53 43.27 -5.84
N LEU A 519 0.05 42.07 -5.80
CA LEU A 519 1.49 41.85 -6.00
C LEU A 519 1.90 42.18 -7.43
N THR A 520 2.99 42.93 -7.58
CA THR A 520 3.63 43.17 -8.88
C THR A 520 4.34 41.91 -9.38
N GLU A 521 4.57 41.79 -10.69
CA GLU A 521 5.34 40.67 -11.26
C GLU A 521 6.72 40.51 -10.59
N GLN A 522 7.38 41.61 -10.24
CA GLN A 522 8.68 41.57 -9.54
C GLN A 522 8.57 40.98 -8.13
N GLU A 523 7.49 41.26 -7.41
CA GLU A 523 7.24 40.69 -6.08
C GLU A 523 6.85 39.21 -6.18
N ILE A 524 6.09 38.83 -7.21
CA ILE A 524 5.76 37.44 -7.51
C ILE A 524 7.04 36.64 -7.78
N GLU A 525 7.91 37.12 -8.67
CA GLU A 525 9.20 36.46 -8.98
C GLU A 525 10.08 36.33 -7.73
N LYS A 526 10.11 37.36 -6.87
CA LYS A 526 10.85 37.30 -5.61
C LYS A 526 10.29 36.24 -4.65
N ASP A 527 8.97 36.12 -4.54
CA ASP A 527 8.34 35.06 -3.72
C ASP A 527 8.60 33.66 -4.30
N LEU A 528 8.61 33.51 -5.63
CA LEU A 528 9.00 32.26 -6.30
C LEU A 528 10.44 31.85 -5.95
N ASP A 529 11.37 32.79 -5.98
CA ASP A 529 12.77 32.55 -5.61
C ASP A 529 12.92 32.14 -4.13
N GLU A 530 12.19 32.80 -3.21
CA GLU A 530 12.18 32.43 -1.79
C GLU A 530 11.65 30.99 -1.60
N ARG A 531 10.50 30.66 -2.21
CA ARG A 531 9.91 29.32 -2.17
C ARG A 531 10.85 28.26 -2.73
N LYS A 532 11.52 28.56 -3.84
CA LYS A 532 12.51 27.68 -4.46
C LYS A 532 13.65 27.38 -3.50
N ASN A 533 14.21 28.41 -2.85
CA ASN A 533 15.28 28.25 -1.85
C ASN A 533 14.85 27.37 -0.67
N ILE A 534 13.61 27.55 -0.18
CA ILE A 534 13.05 26.72 0.90
C ILE A 534 12.92 25.26 0.43
N LEU A 535 12.40 25.00 -0.76
CA LEU A 535 12.25 23.64 -1.30
C LEU A 535 13.61 22.93 -1.50
N GLU A 536 14.61 23.66 -1.95
CA GLU A 536 15.98 23.15 -2.08
C GLU A 536 16.58 22.81 -0.72
N TRP A 537 16.43 23.69 0.27
CA TRP A 537 16.84 23.43 1.66
C TRP A 537 16.14 22.19 2.24
N MET A 538 14.82 22.05 2.06
CA MET A 538 14.07 20.88 2.53
C MET A 538 14.58 19.59 1.87
N THR A 539 14.94 19.66 0.58
CA THR A 539 15.49 18.54 -0.19
C THR A 539 16.88 18.15 0.31
N GLU A 540 17.77 19.13 0.54
CA GLU A 540 19.10 18.91 1.13
C GLU A 540 19.02 18.26 2.52
N LYS A 541 18.05 18.69 3.34
CA LYS A 541 17.79 18.15 4.69
C LYS A 541 17.04 16.82 4.69
N LYS A 542 16.63 16.33 3.52
CA LYS A 542 15.89 15.06 3.33
C LYS A 542 14.55 15.03 4.06
N TYR A 543 13.84 16.16 4.11
CA TYR A 543 12.47 16.22 4.59
C TYR A 543 11.53 15.63 3.53
N ASN A 544 11.37 14.30 3.56
CA ASN A 544 10.73 13.51 2.49
C ASN A 544 9.55 12.67 2.98
N THR A 545 8.96 13.05 4.11
CA THR A 545 7.69 12.48 4.59
C THR A 545 6.62 13.56 4.56
N VAL A 546 5.37 13.14 4.33
CA VAL A 546 4.21 14.03 4.27
C VAL A 546 4.13 14.93 5.51
N ASN A 547 4.40 14.39 6.70
CA ASN A 547 4.38 15.14 7.94
C ASN A 547 5.52 16.16 8.06
N GLN A 548 6.75 15.82 7.65
CA GLN A 548 7.87 16.77 7.69
C GLN A 548 7.66 17.93 6.71
N VAL A 549 7.23 17.63 5.47
CA VAL A 549 6.86 18.69 4.51
C VAL A 549 5.75 19.54 5.08
N GLY A 550 4.74 18.88 5.64
CA GLY A 550 3.62 19.52 6.27
C GLY A 550 3.97 20.48 7.41
N GLU A 551 4.90 20.09 8.28
CA GLU A 551 5.37 20.91 9.38
C GLU A 551 6.09 22.18 8.88
N VAL A 552 6.91 22.06 7.82
CA VAL A 552 7.50 23.24 7.15
C VAL A 552 6.41 24.16 6.60
N MET A 553 5.39 23.60 5.94
CA MET A 553 4.29 24.38 5.37
C MET A 553 3.49 25.12 6.45
N LYS A 554 3.15 24.43 7.54
CA LYS A 554 2.48 25.03 8.70
C LYS A 554 3.28 26.21 9.27
N ASN A 555 4.60 26.05 9.43
CA ASN A 555 5.46 27.11 9.95
C ASN A 555 5.58 28.27 8.95
N TYR A 556 5.69 27.97 7.66
CA TYR A 556 5.78 28.99 6.61
C TYR A 556 4.52 29.86 6.56
N TYR A 557 3.33 29.27 6.63
CA TYR A 557 2.08 30.03 6.64
C TYR A 557 1.81 30.78 7.94
N SER A 558 2.54 30.46 9.01
CA SER A 558 2.47 31.18 10.28
C SER A 558 3.48 32.33 10.34
N ASP A 559 4.71 32.09 9.89
CA ASP A 559 5.82 33.05 9.82
C ASP A 559 6.81 32.63 8.71
N SER A 560 6.59 33.17 7.51
CA SER A 560 7.42 32.87 6.33
C SER A 560 8.88 33.30 6.54
N GLY A 561 9.10 34.43 7.20
CA GLY A 561 10.44 34.99 7.44
C GLY A 561 11.32 34.12 8.34
N THR A 562 10.72 33.41 9.30
CA THR A 562 11.48 32.44 10.12
C THR A 562 11.87 31.20 9.33
N VAL A 563 10.99 30.66 8.48
CA VAL A 563 11.32 29.53 7.61
C VAL A 563 12.35 29.91 6.55
N ALA A 564 12.21 31.09 5.92
CA ALA A 564 13.17 31.59 4.94
C ALA A 564 14.58 31.75 5.55
N ARG A 565 14.68 32.38 6.74
CA ARG A 565 15.97 32.49 7.46
C ARG A 565 16.55 31.14 7.86
N ALA A 566 15.71 30.18 8.21
CA ALA A 566 16.15 28.83 8.53
C ALA A 566 16.70 28.10 7.30
N ALA A 567 16.08 28.30 6.13
CA ALA A 567 16.57 27.80 4.85
C ALA A 567 17.93 28.41 4.49
N GLU A 568 18.06 29.73 4.55
CA GLU A 568 19.32 30.46 4.31
C GLU A 568 20.46 29.99 5.23
N LYS A 569 20.17 29.83 6.53
CA LYS A 569 21.15 29.39 7.53
C LYS A 569 21.33 27.88 7.61
N LYS A 570 20.61 27.11 6.77
CA LYS A 570 20.58 25.64 6.77
C LYS A 570 20.33 25.05 8.16
N LEU A 571 19.43 25.65 8.93
CA LEU A 571 19.01 25.14 10.24
C LEU A 571 18.20 23.83 10.07
N ASN A 572 17.99 23.11 11.17
CA ASN A 572 17.12 21.95 11.20
C ASN A 572 15.72 22.37 11.68
N LEU A 573 14.70 21.60 11.31
CA LEU A 573 13.28 21.85 11.60
C LEU A 573 12.99 21.99 13.10
N ASP A 574 13.69 21.27 13.97
CA ASP A 574 13.57 21.35 15.43
C ASP A 574 14.01 22.71 16.02
N LYS A 575 14.63 23.57 15.21
CA LYS A 575 15.09 24.91 15.60
C LYS A 575 14.23 26.03 15.01
N ILE A 576 13.12 25.67 14.36
CA ILE A 576 12.12 26.54 13.73
C ILE A 576 10.84 26.40 14.54
#